data_AF-A0A1Y1RY96-F1
#
_entry.id   AF-A0A1Y1RY96-F1
#
_cell.length_a   1.000
_cell.length_b   1.000
_cell.length_c   1.000
_cell.angle_alpha   90.00
_cell.angle_beta   90.00
_cell.angle_gamma   90.00
#
_symmetry.space_group_name_H-M   'P 1'
#
loop_
_entity.id
_entity.type
_entity.pdbx_description
1 polymer ?
#
loop_
_entity_poly.entity_id
_entity_poly.type
_entity_poly.pdbx_seq_one_letter_code
_entity_poly.pdbx_strand_id
1 'polypeptide(L)'
;MNCTLCTARSCRSTVSCGAETFDPDSLVCDYREDRNASIVESAARLVDGGRAGTLDRVQELVEYIRDQGLKKVGLAYCYGMEKQAARARVRLRESGAKVEAVSCTVGALPQNLVNSKSELKGVSCNPLGQAAQLNAAGPDLTVTMGLCLGHDILFNRYIEGDVTTLAVKDRVHGHSPLKGL
;
A
#
# COMPACT_ATOMS: atom_id res chain seq x y z
N MET A 1 13.69 7.11 -20.75
CA MET A 1 12.33 7.13 -21.36
C MET A 1 11.47 8.13 -20.59
N ASN A 2 10.68 8.98 -21.26
CA ASN A 2 9.64 9.78 -20.62
C ASN A 2 8.27 9.50 -21.28
N CYS A 3 7.51 8.57 -20.69
CA CYS A 3 6.25 8.10 -21.26
C CYS A 3 5.15 9.18 -21.31
N THR A 4 5.25 10.24 -20.50
CA THR A 4 4.18 11.26 -20.43
C THR A 4 4.12 12.14 -21.68
N LEU A 5 5.19 12.17 -22.47
CA LEU A 5 5.29 12.90 -23.74
C LEU A 5 5.04 12.01 -24.97
N CYS A 6 4.85 10.70 -24.78
CA CYS A 6 4.72 9.76 -25.89
C CYS A 6 3.33 9.86 -26.53
N THR A 7 3.32 10.23 -27.82
CA THR A 7 2.11 10.28 -28.66
C THR A 7 1.83 8.95 -29.36
N ALA A 8 2.86 8.18 -29.70
CA ALA A 8 2.73 6.93 -30.45
C ALA A 8 2.00 5.82 -29.67
N ARG A 9 2.31 5.65 -28.38
CA ARG A 9 1.65 4.71 -27.45
C ARG A 9 1.46 3.28 -28.00
N SER A 10 2.38 2.81 -28.86
CA SER A 10 2.31 1.48 -29.49
C SER A 10 2.16 0.33 -28.47
N CYS A 11 2.79 0.48 -27.30
CA CYS A 11 2.70 -0.45 -26.18
C CYS A 11 1.29 -0.68 -25.62
N ARG A 12 0.30 0.15 -25.97
CA ARG A 12 -1.11 -0.06 -25.60
C ARG A 12 -1.84 -1.04 -26.54
N SER A 13 -1.18 -1.48 -27.62
CA SER A 13 -1.73 -2.42 -28.61
C SER A 13 -0.87 -3.67 -28.72
N THR A 14 -0.31 -4.14 -27.59
CA THR A 14 0.55 -5.34 -27.47
C THR A 14 1.80 -5.35 -28.36
N VAL A 15 2.26 -4.19 -28.82
CA VAL A 15 3.50 -4.04 -29.60
C VAL A 15 4.50 -3.23 -28.79
N SER A 16 5.71 -3.76 -28.62
CA SER A 16 6.80 -3.04 -27.95
C SER A 16 7.01 -1.63 -28.54
N CYS A 17 7.41 -0.69 -27.69
CA CYS A 17 7.80 0.65 -28.13
C CYS A 17 9.30 0.76 -28.46
N GLY A 18 10.07 -0.31 -28.25
CA GLY A 18 11.51 -0.40 -28.54
C GLY A 18 12.38 0.51 -27.70
N ALA A 19 11.83 1.13 -26.66
CA ALA A 19 12.51 2.12 -25.82
C ALA A 19 12.72 1.63 -24.39
N GLU A 20 12.18 0.45 -24.05
CA GLU A 20 12.43 -0.25 -22.80
C GLU A 20 13.89 -0.68 -22.66
N THR A 21 14.37 -0.73 -21.41
CA THR A 21 15.75 -1.14 -21.07
C THR A 21 15.79 -2.45 -20.29
N PHE A 22 14.64 -3.09 -20.12
CA PHE A 22 14.49 -4.39 -19.49
C PHE A 22 14.30 -5.46 -20.58
N ASP A 23 14.58 -6.71 -20.24
CA ASP A 23 14.29 -7.86 -21.08
C ASP A 23 12.86 -8.36 -20.80
N PRO A 24 11.92 -8.26 -21.77
CA PRO A 24 10.55 -8.75 -21.59
C PRO A 24 10.49 -10.26 -21.32
N ASP A 25 11.38 -11.05 -21.94
CA ASP A 25 11.33 -12.51 -21.80
C ASP A 25 11.72 -12.94 -20.38
N SER A 26 12.72 -12.27 -19.80
CA SER A 26 13.06 -12.44 -18.37
C SER A 26 11.89 -12.10 -17.45
N LEU A 27 11.19 -10.97 -17.68
CA LEU A 27 10.07 -10.57 -16.82
C LEU A 27 8.87 -11.53 -16.90
N VAL A 28 8.64 -12.14 -18.07
CA VAL A 28 7.60 -13.17 -18.21
C VAL A 28 7.91 -14.38 -17.33
N CYS A 29 9.17 -14.73 -17.11
CA CYS A 29 9.55 -15.77 -16.16
C CYS A 29 9.20 -15.36 -14.72
N ASP A 30 9.50 -14.12 -14.32
CA ASP A 30 9.18 -13.62 -12.98
C ASP A 30 7.66 -13.64 -12.72
N TYR A 31 6.84 -13.28 -13.72
CA TYR A 31 5.37 -13.35 -13.61
C TYR A 31 4.84 -14.78 -13.46
N ARG A 32 5.59 -15.79 -13.90
CA ARG A 32 5.22 -17.21 -13.79
C ARG A 32 5.62 -17.82 -12.46
N GLU A 33 6.39 -17.12 -11.62
CA GLU A 33 6.61 -17.55 -10.25
C GLU A 33 5.28 -17.62 -9.50
N ASP A 34 5.06 -18.70 -8.73
CA ASP A 34 3.78 -19.04 -8.12
C ASP A 34 3.13 -17.86 -7.37
N ARG A 35 3.92 -17.11 -6.60
CA ARG A 35 3.44 -15.95 -5.84
C ARG A 35 2.97 -14.82 -6.75
N ASN A 36 3.76 -14.49 -7.77
CA ASN A 36 3.45 -13.40 -8.69
C ASN A 36 2.25 -13.75 -9.57
N ALA A 37 2.19 -14.98 -10.07
CA ALA A 37 1.06 -15.49 -10.84
C ALA A 37 -0.24 -15.42 -10.03
N SER A 38 -0.21 -15.86 -8.78
CA SER A 38 -1.36 -15.78 -7.85
C SER A 38 -1.86 -14.35 -7.66
N ILE A 39 -0.94 -13.39 -7.44
CA ILE A 39 -1.29 -11.97 -7.28
C ILE A 39 -1.92 -11.41 -8.56
N VAL A 40 -1.35 -11.73 -9.74
CA VAL A 40 -1.86 -11.28 -11.04
C VAL A 40 -3.26 -11.83 -11.31
N GLU A 41 -3.49 -13.11 -11.04
CA GLU A 41 -4.81 -13.72 -11.20
C GLU A 41 -5.88 -13.05 -10.33
N SER A 42 -5.58 -12.80 -9.05
CA SER A 42 -6.53 -12.11 -8.16
C SER A 42 -6.76 -10.67 -8.58
N ALA A 43 -5.73 -9.96 -9.04
CA ALA A 43 -5.89 -8.62 -9.59
C ALA A 43 -6.80 -8.63 -10.85
N ALA A 44 -6.63 -9.62 -11.74
CA ALA A 44 -7.47 -9.80 -12.92
C ALA A 44 -8.93 -10.06 -12.56
N ARG A 45 -9.22 -10.89 -11.55
CA ARG A 45 -10.59 -11.18 -11.07
C ARG A 45 -11.34 -9.94 -10.56
N LEU A 46 -10.64 -8.87 -10.18
CA LEU A 46 -11.27 -7.61 -9.77
C LEU A 46 -11.75 -6.77 -10.96
N VAL A 47 -11.20 -6.98 -12.17
CA VAL A 47 -11.43 -6.13 -13.35
C VAL A 47 -12.07 -6.86 -14.53
N ASP A 48 -11.75 -8.14 -14.72
CA ASP A 48 -12.20 -8.96 -15.83
C ASP A 48 -13.71 -9.21 -15.78
N GLY A 49 -14.28 -9.63 -16.92
CA GLY A 49 -15.72 -9.92 -17.02
C GLY A 49 -16.61 -8.69 -16.80
N GLY A 50 -16.09 -7.48 -17.03
CA GLY A 50 -16.82 -6.21 -16.87
C GLY A 50 -16.88 -5.70 -15.42
N ARG A 51 -16.02 -6.21 -14.53
CA ARG A 51 -15.99 -5.80 -13.12
C ARG A 51 -15.18 -4.52 -12.86
N ALA A 52 -14.39 -4.07 -13.82
CA ALA A 52 -13.62 -2.83 -13.70
C ALA A 52 -14.53 -1.64 -13.31
N GLY A 53 -14.24 -1.01 -12.17
CA GLY A 53 -14.99 0.13 -11.65
C GLY A 53 -16.33 -0.20 -10.97
N THR A 54 -16.64 -1.48 -10.78
CA THR A 54 -17.85 -1.91 -10.03
C THR A 54 -17.69 -1.86 -8.51
N LEU A 55 -16.44 -1.82 -8.02
CA LEU A 55 -16.09 -1.79 -6.62
C LEU A 55 -15.29 -0.52 -6.30
N ASP A 56 -15.48 0.03 -5.11
CA ASP A 56 -14.55 1.00 -4.54
C ASP A 56 -13.26 0.32 -4.05
N ARG A 57 -12.22 1.12 -3.78
CA ARG A 57 -10.90 0.60 -3.37
C ARG A 57 -10.93 -0.23 -2.07
N VAL A 58 -11.83 0.07 -1.13
CA VAL A 58 -11.96 -0.72 0.12
C VAL A 58 -12.61 -2.07 -0.19
N GLN A 59 -13.64 -2.08 -1.05
CA GLN A 59 -14.29 -3.31 -1.51
C GLN A 59 -13.34 -4.20 -2.30
N GLU A 60 -12.56 -3.63 -3.24
CA GLU A 60 -11.50 -4.36 -3.96
C GLU A 60 -10.54 -5.04 -3.00
N LEU A 61 -10.08 -4.31 -1.96
CA LEU A 61 -9.14 -4.84 -0.99
C LEU A 61 -9.76 -5.98 -0.16
N VAL A 62 -11.02 -5.85 0.27
CA VAL A 62 -11.75 -6.92 0.99
C VAL A 62 -11.91 -8.17 0.14
N GLU A 63 -12.26 -8.00 -1.15
CA GLU A 63 -12.36 -9.13 -2.07
C GLU A 63 -11.01 -9.77 -2.35
N TYR A 64 -9.97 -8.97 -2.59
CA TYR A 64 -8.61 -9.46 -2.80
C TYR A 64 -8.12 -10.32 -1.63
N ILE A 65 -8.29 -9.83 -0.39
CA ILE A 65 -7.92 -10.56 0.83
C ILE A 65 -8.67 -11.90 0.91
N ARG A 66 -9.95 -11.92 0.53
CA ARG A 66 -10.78 -13.14 0.55
C ARG A 66 -10.36 -14.12 -0.54
N ASP A 67 -10.14 -13.63 -1.75
CA ASP A 67 -9.77 -14.43 -2.93
C ASP A 67 -8.40 -15.08 -2.77
N GLN A 68 -7.40 -14.32 -2.30
CA GLN A 68 -6.08 -14.83 -1.94
C GLN A 68 -6.08 -15.67 -0.65
N GLY A 69 -7.22 -15.76 0.04
CA GLY A 69 -7.36 -16.56 1.26
C GLY A 69 -6.49 -16.08 2.42
N LEU A 70 -6.07 -14.81 2.43
CA LEU A 70 -5.17 -14.23 3.42
C LEU A 70 -5.80 -14.31 4.82
N LYS A 71 -4.99 -14.65 5.83
CA LYS A 71 -5.45 -14.90 7.21
C LYS A 71 -5.15 -13.75 8.13
N LYS A 72 -4.08 -12.99 7.88
CA LYS A 72 -3.65 -11.86 8.70
C LYS A 72 -3.29 -10.66 7.84
N VAL A 73 -3.86 -9.52 8.19
CA VAL A 73 -3.62 -8.24 7.51
C VAL A 73 -3.07 -7.23 8.50
N GLY A 74 -1.94 -6.63 8.18
CA GLY A 74 -1.38 -5.50 8.91
C GLY A 74 -2.03 -4.20 8.45
N LEU A 75 -2.36 -3.28 9.36
CA LEU A 75 -2.83 -1.94 9.04
C LEU A 75 -1.92 -0.90 9.72
N ALA A 76 -0.96 -0.38 8.97
CA ALA A 76 -0.11 0.73 9.39
C ALA A 76 -0.83 2.06 9.14
N TYR A 77 -1.20 2.79 10.20
CA TYR A 77 -1.97 4.02 10.06
C TYR A 77 -1.35 5.22 10.79
N CYS A 78 -1.63 6.42 10.29
CA CYS A 78 -1.33 7.65 11.02
C CYS A 78 -2.36 7.93 12.11
N TYR A 79 -1.94 8.31 13.31
CA TYR A 79 -2.85 8.68 14.41
C TYR A 79 -3.87 9.76 14.00
N GLY A 80 -3.47 10.68 13.11
CA GLY A 80 -4.35 11.71 12.55
C GLY A 80 -5.44 11.19 11.59
N MET A 81 -5.54 9.88 11.38
CA MET A 81 -6.61 9.19 10.66
C MET A 81 -7.16 8.00 11.47
N GLU A 82 -6.97 7.99 12.79
CA GLU A 82 -7.33 6.85 13.63
C GLU A 82 -8.80 6.45 13.52
N LYS A 83 -9.73 7.41 13.43
CA LYS A 83 -11.16 7.13 13.23
C LYS A 83 -11.41 6.40 11.90
N GLN A 84 -10.75 6.83 10.83
CA GLN A 84 -10.84 6.22 9.51
C GLN A 84 -10.17 4.84 9.50
N ALA A 85 -9.01 4.71 10.13
CA ALA A 85 -8.28 3.44 10.27
C ALA A 85 -9.09 2.41 11.06
N ALA A 86 -9.78 2.82 12.14
CA ALA A 86 -10.67 1.95 12.90
C ALA A 86 -11.85 1.43 12.04
N ARG A 87 -12.41 2.28 11.18
CA ARG A 87 -13.45 1.89 10.21
C ARG A 87 -12.89 0.96 9.13
N ALA A 88 -11.73 1.29 8.55
CA ALA A 88 -11.05 0.45 7.58
C ALA A 88 -10.77 -0.94 8.16
N ARG A 89 -10.25 -1.03 9.39
CA ARG A 89 -10.05 -2.29 10.11
C ARG A 89 -11.33 -3.12 10.19
N VAL A 90 -12.48 -2.51 10.51
CA VAL A 90 -13.77 -3.23 10.55
C VAL A 90 -14.13 -3.76 9.17
N ARG A 91 -14.05 -2.93 8.13
CA ARG A 91 -14.32 -3.32 6.74
C ARG A 91 -13.41 -4.46 6.28
N LEU A 92 -12.11 -4.37 6.55
CA LEU A 92 -11.14 -5.40 6.18
C LEU A 92 -11.42 -6.75 6.84
N ARG A 93 -11.95 -6.79 8.07
CA ARG A 93 -12.32 -8.03 8.76
C ARG A 93 -13.49 -8.77 8.10
N GLU A 94 -14.28 -8.11 7.25
CA GLU A 94 -15.35 -8.76 6.48
C GLU A 94 -14.83 -9.75 5.43
N SER A 95 -13.53 -9.69 5.10
CA SER A 95 -12.85 -10.73 4.32
C SER A 95 -12.74 -12.07 5.06
N GLY A 96 -12.86 -12.06 6.40
CA GLY A 96 -12.57 -13.19 7.28
C GLY A 96 -11.16 -13.15 7.88
N ALA A 97 -10.29 -12.23 7.44
CA ALA A 97 -8.94 -12.09 7.98
C ALA A 97 -8.91 -11.44 9.38
N LYS A 98 -7.90 -11.80 10.18
CA LYS A 98 -7.52 -11.03 11.37
C LYS A 98 -6.80 -9.76 10.93
N VAL A 99 -7.14 -8.62 11.53
CA VAL A 99 -6.53 -7.33 11.19
C VAL A 99 -5.83 -6.76 12.41
N GLU A 100 -4.52 -6.59 12.33
CA GLU A 100 -3.69 -5.94 13.36
C GLU A 100 -3.37 -4.52 12.91
N ALA A 101 -3.87 -3.54 13.66
CA ALA A 101 -3.67 -2.12 13.34
C ALA A 101 -2.63 -1.51 14.27
N VAL A 102 -1.62 -0.86 13.69
CA VAL A 102 -0.51 -0.25 14.42
C VAL A 102 -0.49 1.25 14.13
N SER A 103 -0.55 2.08 15.17
CA SER A 103 -0.47 3.54 15.06
C SER A 103 0.96 3.98 14.75
N CYS A 104 1.11 5.08 14.00
CA CYS A 104 2.41 5.66 13.70
C CYS A 104 3.14 6.18 14.95
N THR A 105 2.50 6.28 16.12
CA THR A 105 3.13 6.70 17.38
C THR A 105 3.52 5.53 18.29
N VAL A 106 3.49 4.29 17.77
CA VAL A 106 3.86 3.08 18.52
C VAL A 106 5.25 3.22 19.15
N GLY A 107 5.37 2.78 20.41
CA GLY A 107 6.60 2.91 21.20
C GLY A 107 6.84 4.29 21.82
N ALA A 108 5.98 5.28 21.55
CA ALA A 108 5.97 6.59 22.22
C ALA A 108 7.33 7.32 22.23
N LEU A 109 8.11 7.19 21.15
CA LEU A 109 9.44 7.80 21.08
C LEU A 109 9.35 9.33 21.16
N PRO A 110 10.16 9.99 22.02
CA PRO A 110 10.22 11.44 22.07
C PRO A 110 10.70 12.03 20.74
N GLN A 111 10.13 13.17 20.35
CA GLN A 111 10.45 13.85 19.09
C GLN A 111 11.94 14.23 18.99
N ASN A 112 12.54 14.70 20.09
CA ASN A 112 13.96 15.05 20.15
C ASN A 112 14.90 13.84 20.08
N LEU A 113 14.41 12.63 20.43
CA LEU A 113 15.16 11.39 20.27
C LEU A 113 15.23 10.98 18.79
N VAL A 114 14.11 11.10 18.07
CA VAL A 114 14.02 10.73 16.65
C VAL A 114 14.64 11.79 15.75
N ASN A 115 14.41 13.07 16.05
CA ASN A 115 14.99 14.20 15.32
C ASN A 115 15.39 15.30 16.31
N SER A 116 16.68 15.35 16.65
CA SER A 116 17.25 16.34 17.58
C SER A 116 17.12 17.79 17.11
N LYS A 117 16.86 18.03 15.81
CA LYS A 117 16.63 19.36 15.24
C LYS A 117 15.16 19.78 15.27
N SER A 118 14.27 18.93 15.73
CA SER A 118 12.84 19.23 15.75
C SER A 118 12.50 20.24 16.84
N GLU A 119 11.76 21.28 16.48
CA GLU A 119 11.21 22.27 17.42
C GLU A 119 9.93 21.77 18.12
N LEU A 120 9.30 20.75 17.55
CA LEU A 120 8.11 20.12 18.13
C LEU A 120 8.48 19.36 19.41
N LYS A 121 7.68 19.54 20.45
CA LYS A 121 7.73 18.75 21.69
C LYS A 121 6.66 17.65 21.64
N GLY A 122 6.95 16.48 22.18
CA GLY A 122 5.99 15.38 22.33
C GLY A 122 6.44 14.09 21.66
N VAL A 123 5.45 13.26 21.29
CA VAL A 123 5.67 11.94 20.70
C VAL A 123 5.90 12.07 19.20
N SER A 124 6.96 11.41 18.72
CA SER A 124 7.28 11.31 17.31
C SER A 124 6.46 10.26 16.60
N CYS A 125 6.34 10.40 15.28
CA CYS A 125 5.99 9.26 14.46
C CYS A 125 7.20 8.31 14.38
N ASN A 126 6.94 7.03 14.54
CA ASN A 126 7.91 5.95 14.56
C ASN A 126 7.60 4.93 13.46
N PRO A 127 7.83 5.26 12.17
CA PRO A 127 7.57 4.33 11.07
C PRO A 127 8.44 3.07 11.15
N LEU A 128 9.64 3.16 11.72
CA LEU A 128 10.51 1.99 11.94
C LEU A 128 9.92 1.04 12.98
N GLY A 129 9.44 1.56 14.12
CA GLY A 129 8.73 0.76 15.11
C GLY A 129 7.41 0.20 14.60
N GLN A 130 6.71 0.95 13.74
CA GLN A 130 5.48 0.48 13.10
C GLN A 130 5.76 -0.71 12.16
N ALA A 131 6.80 -0.62 11.33
CA ALA A 131 7.24 -1.72 10.48
C ALA A 131 7.72 -2.92 11.32
N ALA A 132 8.55 -2.71 12.34
CA ALA A 132 9.04 -3.77 13.20
C ALA A 132 7.91 -4.52 13.93
N GLN A 133 6.91 -3.79 14.45
CA GLN A 133 5.73 -4.39 15.08
C GLN A 133 4.95 -5.27 14.09
N LEU A 134 4.76 -4.79 12.86
CA LEU A 134 4.05 -5.57 11.84
C LEU A 134 4.87 -6.74 11.31
N ASN A 135 6.18 -6.61 11.10
CA ASN A 135 7.04 -7.74 10.75
C ASN A 135 6.98 -8.83 11.82
N ALA A 136 7.04 -8.45 13.10
CA ALA A 136 6.89 -9.39 14.22
C ALA A 136 5.50 -10.05 14.24
N ALA A 137 4.46 -9.33 13.82
CA ALA A 137 3.12 -9.89 13.66
C ALA A 137 3.01 -10.84 12.46
N GLY A 138 3.85 -10.69 11.42
CA GLY A 138 3.88 -11.52 10.22
C GLY A 138 2.55 -11.57 9.46
N PRO A 139 2.02 -10.42 8.97
CA PRO A 139 0.83 -10.41 8.13
C PRO A 139 1.13 -10.97 6.73
N ASP A 140 0.11 -11.54 6.08
CA ASP A 140 0.21 -11.98 4.68
C ASP A 140 0.19 -10.77 3.73
N LEU A 141 -0.47 -9.68 4.15
CA LEU A 141 -0.52 -8.39 3.44
C LEU A 141 -0.51 -7.24 4.45
N THR A 142 0.30 -6.22 4.16
CA THR A 142 0.31 -4.97 4.92
C THR A 142 -0.37 -3.85 4.13
N VAL A 143 -1.29 -3.16 4.79
CA VAL A 143 -2.03 -2.02 4.25
C VAL A 143 -1.55 -0.75 4.95
N THR A 144 -1.13 0.26 4.19
CA THR A 144 -0.80 1.57 4.74
C THR A 144 -1.96 2.55 4.57
N MET A 145 -2.17 3.41 5.56
CA MET A 145 -3.22 4.42 5.54
C MET A 145 -2.75 5.75 6.15
N GLY A 146 -2.57 6.73 5.29
CA GLY A 146 -2.38 8.13 5.68
C GLY A 146 -1.06 8.43 6.38
N LEU A 147 -0.03 7.62 6.15
CA LEU A 147 1.32 7.94 6.62
C LEU A 147 1.79 9.25 5.97
N CYS A 148 2.49 10.07 6.75
CA CYS A 148 3.05 11.34 6.24
C CYS A 148 4.20 11.05 5.27
N LEU A 149 4.38 11.95 4.29
CA LEU A 149 5.52 11.89 3.37
C LEU A 149 6.84 11.81 4.14
N GLY A 150 7.71 10.88 3.74
CA GLY A 150 8.97 10.58 4.41
C GLY A 150 8.85 9.50 5.47
N HIS A 151 7.76 9.48 6.24
CA HIS A 151 7.47 8.36 7.14
C HIS A 151 6.97 7.13 6.38
N ASP A 152 6.18 7.33 5.31
CA ASP A 152 5.78 6.27 4.38
C ASP A 152 6.97 5.66 3.64
N ILE A 153 7.92 6.49 3.19
CA ILE A 153 9.18 6.05 2.56
C ILE A 153 9.98 5.19 3.54
N LEU A 154 10.17 5.66 4.78
CA LEU A 154 10.86 4.88 5.80
C LEU A 154 10.11 3.60 6.15
N PHE A 155 8.79 3.63 6.28
CA PHE A 155 8.01 2.42 6.54
C PHE A 155 8.20 1.39 5.42
N ASN A 156 8.01 1.78 4.16
CA ASN A 156 8.15 0.91 2.99
C ASN A 156 9.55 0.31 2.84
N ARG A 157 10.58 1.00 3.33
CA ARG A 157 11.96 0.50 3.29
C ARG A 157 12.21 -0.67 4.26
N TYR A 158 11.46 -0.74 5.36
CA TYR A 158 11.74 -1.67 6.47
C TYR A 158 10.64 -2.71 6.69
N ILE A 159 9.44 -2.49 6.17
CA ILE A 159 8.38 -3.50 6.18
C ILE A 159 8.75 -4.65 5.24
N GLU A 160 8.48 -5.87 5.70
CA GLU A 160 8.69 -7.09 4.94
C GLU A 160 7.38 -7.58 4.32
N GLY A 161 7.47 -8.28 3.19
CA GLY A 161 6.31 -8.87 2.52
C GLY A 161 5.54 -7.90 1.61
N ASP A 162 4.31 -8.27 1.28
CA ASP A 162 3.48 -7.51 0.35
C ASP A 162 2.85 -6.29 1.03
N VAL A 163 2.91 -5.15 0.35
CA VAL A 163 2.36 -3.88 0.82
C VAL A 163 1.47 -3.25 -0.23
N THR A 164 0.35 -2.69 0.23
CA THR A 164 -0.49 -1.80 -0.57
C THR A 164 -0.88 -0.55 0.22
N THR A 165 -1.20 0.54 -0.48
CA THR A 165 -1.59 1.81 0.13
C THR A 165 -3.07 2.05 -0.11
N LEU A 166 -3.85 2.13 0.98
CA LEU A 166 -5.28 2.42 0.90
C LEU A 166 -5.56 3.91 0.72
N ALA A 167 -4.79 4.77 1.38
CA ALA A 167 -4.95 6.22 1.29
C ALA A 167 -3.62 6.93 1.55
N VAL A 168 -3.28 7.90 0.69
CA VAL A 168 -2.15 8.80 0.88
C VAL A 168 -2.58 10.03 1.67
N LYS A 169 -1.72 10.53 2.56
CA LYS A 169 -2.04 11.69 3.39
C LYS A 169 -2.00 12.98 2.57
N ASP A 170 -3.16 13.53 2.28
CA ASP A 170 -3.31 14.92 1.80
C ASP A 170 -4.25 15.69 2.72
N ARG A 171 -3.75 16.69 3.45
CA ARG A 171 -4.57 17.48 4.38
C ARG A 171 -5.42 18.54 3.68
N VAL A 172 -4.96 19.03 2.53
CA VAL A 172 -5.60 20.13 1.80
C VAL A 172 -6.79 19.60 1.03
N HIS A 173 -6.63 18.47 0.34
CA HIS A 173 -7.65 17.94 -0.57
C HIS A 173 -8.46 16.76 0.00
N GLY A 174 -8.51 16.62 1.32
CA GLY A 174 -9.28 15.55 1.97
C GLY A 174 -8.77 14.15 1.59
N HIS A 175 -7.45 13.97 1.56
CA HIS A 175 -6.77 12.71 1.23
C HIS A 175 -6.95 12.27 -0.25
N SER A 176 -7.16 13.24 -1.14
CA SER A 176 -7.28 13.05 -2.60
C SER A 176 -6.19 13.84 -3.34
N PRO A 177 -4.93 13.33 -3.37
CA PRO A 177 -3.77 14.08 -3.88
C PRO A 177 -3.86 14.47 -5.36
N LEU A 178 -4.68 13.77 -6.15
CA LEU A 178 -4.90 14.10 -7.57
C LEU A 178 -5.55 15.48 -7.77
N LYS A 179 -6.20 16.05 -6.74
CA LYS A 179 -6.77 17.40 -6.82
C LYS A 179 -5.73 18.52 -6.76
N GLY A 180 -4.48 18.21 -6.43
CA GLY A 180 -3.38 19.17 -6.36
C GLY A 180 -2.52 19.26 -7.62
N LEU A 181 -2.91 18.59 -8.70
CA LEU A 181 -2.29 18.65 -10.03
C LEU A 181 -3.05 19.64 -10.92
#